data_AF-A0A357BRE1-F1
#
_entry.id   AF-A0A357BRE1-F1
#
_cell.length_a   1.000
_cell.length_b   1.000
_cell.length_c   1.000
_cell.angle_alpha   90.00
_cell.angle_beta   90.00
_cell.angle_gamma   90.00
#
_symmetry.space_group_name_H-M   'P 1'
#
loop_
_entity.id
_entity.type
_entity.pdbx_description
1 polymer ?
#
loop_
_entity_poly.entity_id
_entity_poly.type
_entity_poly.pdbx_seq_one_letter_code
_entity_poly.pdbx_strand_id
1 'polypeptide(L)'
;MANDKVTQKEVKVEIQVDEEIAQGIYTNLAAINHSENEFIFDFIFLQPQSPKAKVRSRLILSPKHAKRFLNALQDNIRKYEENFEKIEETTGPVADVGSIH
;
A
#
# COMPACT_ATOMS: atom_id res chain seq x y z
N MET A 1 22.63 -24.36 -35.63
CA MET A 1 22.51 -24.05 -34.19
C MET A 1 21.08 -23.58 -33.95
N ALA A 2 20.30 -24.34 -33.18
CA ALA A 2 18.87 -24.08 -32.98
C ALA A 2 18.66 -22.94 -31.97
N ASN A 3 17.76 -22.02 -32.32
CA ASN A 3 17.41 -20.85 -31.53
C ASN A 3 16.22 -21.21 -30.61
N ASP A 4 16.51 -21.60 -29.37
CA ASP A 4 15.48 -21.86 -28.36
C ASP A 4 14.87 -20.55 -27.87
N LYS A 5 13.74 -20.17 -28.47
CA LYS A 5 12.86 -19.12 -27.94
C LYS A 5 12.23 -19.63 -26.63
N VAL A 6 12.79 -19.20 -25.51
CA VAL A 6 12.16 -19.37 -24.19
C VAL A 6 10.82 -18.62 -24.20
N THR A 7 9.74 -19.36 -24.42
CA THR A 7 8.38 -18.86 -24.25
C THR A 7 8.11 -18.77 -22.76
N GLN A 8 8.21 -17.56 -22.19
CA GLN A 8 7.75 -17.30 -20.84
C GLN A 8 6.25 -17.58 -20.79
N LYS A 9 5.87 -18.71 -20.20
CA LYS A 9 4.47 -19.00 -19.89
C LYS A 9 4.03 -17.99 -18.82
N GLU A 10 3.14 -17.08 -19.20
CA GLU A 10 2.42 -16.23 -18.24
C GLU A 10 1.63 -17.13 -17.29
N VAL A 11 2.08 -17.22 -16.04
CA VAL A 11 1.34 -17.90 -14.98
C VAL A 11 0.15 -17.01 -14.63
N LYS A 12 -1.05 -17.42 -15.06
CA LYS A 12 -2.29 -16.80 -14.59
C LYS A 12 -2.52 -17.25 -13.16
N VAL A 13 -2.35 -16.34 -12.22
CA VAL A 13 -2.64 -16.56 -10.81
C VAL A 13 -4.11 -16.24 -10.58
N GLU A 14 -4.88 -17.22 -10.13
CA GLU A 14 -6.22 -16.98 -9.59
C GLU A 14 -6.08 -16.37 -8.20
N ILE A 15 -6.69 -15.20 -7.99
CA ILE A 15 -6.66 -14.49 -6.71
C ILE A 15 -7.98 -14.79 -6.01
N GLN A 16 -7.90 -15.48 -4.87
CA GLN A 16 -9.03 -15.69 -3.98
C GLN A 16 -9.05 -14.61 -2.90
N VAL A 17 -10.24 -14.13 -2.55
CA VAL A 17 -10.44 -13.10 -1.52
C VAL A 17 -11.56 -13.57 -0.61
N ASP A 18 -11.28 -13.70 0.67
CA ASP A 18 -12.28 -14.06 1.67
C ASP A 18 -13.33 -12.94 1.79
N GLU A 19 -14.57 -13.31 2.12
CA GLU A 19 -15.69 -12.36 2.19
C GLU A 19 -15.42 -11.20 3.16
N GLU A 20 -14.79 -11.47 4.30
CA GLU A 20 -14.41 -10.44 5.27
C GLU A 20 -13.37 -9.46 4.70
N ILE A 21 -12.38 -9.96 3.95
CA ILE A 21 -11.35 -9.12 3.31
C ILE A 21 -11.97 -8.30 2.17
N ALA A 22 -12.93 -8.86 1.43
CA ALA A 22 -13.62 -8.20 0.34
C ALA A 22 -14.43 -6.97 0.79
N GLN A 23 -14.90 -6.94 2.05
CA GLN A 23 -15.60 -5.77 2.62
C GLN A 23 -14.66 -4.57 2.79
N GLY A 24 -13.36 -4.80 2.92
CA GLY A 24 -12.36 -3.78 3.16
C GLY A 24 -12.42 -3.18 4.57
N ILE A 25 -11.40 -2.40 4.90
CA ILE A 25 -11.31 -1.71 6.20
C ILE A 25 -10.98 -0.25 5.95
N TYR A 26 -11.83 0.65 6.46
CA TYR A 26 -11.57 2.08 6.38
C TYR A 26 -10.46 2.51 7.34
N THR A 27 -9.53 3.32 6.82
CA THR A 27 -8.44 3.97 7.56
C THR A 27 -8.22 5.37 7.01
N ASN A 28 -7.80 6.30 7.87
CA ASN A 28 -7.58 7.70 7.51
C ASN A 28 -6.14 8.16 7.80
N LEU A 29 -5.27 7.25 8.22
CA LEU A 29 -3.85 7.49 8.43
C LEU A 29 -3.06 6.24 8.02
N ALA A 30 -1.88 6.44 7.44
CA ALA A 30 -0.91 5.37 7.21
C ALA A 30 0.43 5.77 7.84
N ALA A 31 1.00 4.91 8.67
CA ALA A 31 2.35 5.04 9.19
C ALA A 31 3.24 3.98 8.53
N ILE A 32 4.40 4.40 8.02
CA ILE A 32 5.32 3.51 7.30
C ILE A 32 6.66 3.50 8.03
N ASN A 33 7.05 2.33 8.52
CA ASN A 33 8.36 2.08 9.10
C ASN A 33 9.12 1.07 8.26
N HIS A 34 10.45 1.05 8.35
CA HIS A 34 11.24 0.08 7.60
C HIS A 34 12.55 -0.28 8.30
N SER A 35 13.09 -1.42 7.89
CA SER A 35 14.46 -1.87 8.14
C SER A 35 15.08 -2.29 6.80
N GLU A 36 16.31 -2.81 6.84
CA GLU A 36 16.95 -3.39 5.65
C GLU A 36 16.16 -4.59 5.08
N ASN A 37 15.38 -5.27 5.93
CA ASN A 37 14.71 -6.52 5.56
C ASN A 37 13.23 -6.36 5.21
N GLU A 38 12.58 -5.31 5.73
CA GLU A 38 11.12 -5.16 5.60
C GLU A 38 10.65 -3.70 5.65
N PHE A 39 9.50 -3.47 5.05
CA PHE A 39 8.67 -2.27 5.17
C PHE A 39 7.37 -2.68 5.86
N ILE A 40 7.02 -1.97 6.92
CA ILE A 40 5.79 -2.17 7.69
C ILE A 40 4.88 -0.98 7.41
N PHE A 41 3.69 -1.26 6.89
CA PHE A 41 2.62 -0.31 6.65
C PHE A 41 1.53 -0.52 7.69
N ASP A 42 1.37 0.42 8.61
CA ASP A 42 0.26 0.45 9.55
C ASP A 42 -0.83 1.38 9.07
N PHE A 43 -1.97 0.80 8.69
CA PHE A 43 -3.16 1.56 8.36
C PHE A 43 -3.98 1.78 9.63
N ILE A 44 -4.15 3.04 10.01
CA ILE A 44 -4.65 3.47 11.30
C ILE A 44 -5.97 4.23 11.10
N PHE A 45 -6.91 3.99 12.00
CA PHE A 45 -8.08 4.84 12.15
C PHE A 45 -7.91 5.73 13.38
N LEU A 46 -7.76 7.03 13.13
CA LEU A 46 -7.79 8.08 14.14
C LEU A 46 -9.22 8.60 14.28
N GLN A 47 -9.78 8.52 15.49
CA GLN A 47 -11.14 9.00 15.74
C GLN A 47 -11.18 10.54 15.68
N PRO A 48 -12.11 11.17 14.94
CA PRO A 48 -12.17 12.63 14.86
C PRO A 48 -12.44 13.34 16.19
N GLN A 49 -13.20 12.67 17.07
CA GLN A 49 -13.69 13.25 18.33
C GLN A 49 -12.87 12.85 19.57
N SER A 50 -11.85 12.00 19.41
CA SER A 50 -10.99 11.62 20.53
C SER A 50 -9.56 11.35 20.06
N PRO A 51 -8.52 11.61 20.87
CA PRO A 51 -7.13 11.33 20.52
C PRO A 51 -6.81 9.82 20.63
N LYS A 52 -7.74 8.97 20.18
CA LYS A 52 -7.60 7.51 20.14
C LYS A 52 -7.36 7.08 18.70
N ALA A 53 -6.23 6.43 18.49
CA ALA A 53 -5.86 5.78 17.26
C ALA A 53 -5.92 4.26 17.43
N LYS A 54 -6.35 3.54 16.39
CA LYS A 54 -6.30 2.08 16.36
C LYS A 54 -5.69 1.62 15.04
N VAL A 55 -4.66 0.79 15.08
CA VAL A 55 -4.18 0.06 13.90
C VAL A 55 -5.30 -0.89 13.46
N ARG A 56 -5.72 -0.75 12.21
CA ARG A 56 -6.82 -1.52 11.63
C ARG A 56 -6.31 -2.63 10.72
N SER A 57 -5.19 -2.41 10.04
CA SER A 57 -4.48 -3.40 9.24
C SER A 57 -2.99 -3.12 9.24
N ARG A 58 -2.18 -4.18 9.14
CA ARG A 58 -0.73 -4.11 8.98
C ARG A 58 -0.31 -4.94 7.78
N LEU A 59 0.44 -4.35 6.87
CA LEU A 59 1.10 -5.07 5.78
C LEU A 59 2.62 -5.02 5.99
N ILE A 60 3.27 -6.17 5.82
CA ILE A 60 4.72 -6.28 5.87
C ILE A 60 5.21 -6.71 4.49
N LEU A 61 6.01 -5.88 3.85
CA LEU A 61 6.55 -6.11 2.52
C LEU A 61 8.07 -6.20 2.58
N SER A 62 8.69 -7.04 1.76
CA SER A 62 10.13 -6.90 1.52
C SER A 62 10.43 -5.61 0.73
N PRO A 63 11.65 -5.04 0.81
CA PRO A 63 11.98 -3.78 0.12
C PRO A 63 11.68 -3.80 -1.38
N LYS A 64 11.92 -4.93 -2.05
CA LYS A 64 11.60 -5.09 -3.48
C LYS A 64 10.10 -5.00 -3.76
N HIS A 65 9.26 -5.56 -2.90
CA HIS A 65 7.80 -5.49 -3.04
C HIS A 65 7.27 -4.11 -2.68
N ALA A 66 7.82 -3.44 -1.66
CA ALA A 66 7.49 -2.06 -1.34
C ALA A 66 7.77 -1.12 -2.53
N LYS A 67 8.92 -1.28 -3.21
CA LYS A 67 9.24 -0.50 -4.41
C LYS A 67 8.28 -0.76 -5.57
N ARG A 68 7.90 -2.03 -5.80
CA ARG A 68 6.89 -2.39 -6.81
C ARG A 68 5.53 -1.79 -6.48
N PHE A 69 5.14 -1.84 -5.21
CA PHE A 69 3.90 -1.24 -4.71
C PHE A 69 3.86 0.27 -4.97
N LEU A 70 4.92 1.00 -4.63
CA LEU A 70 5.00 2.46 -4.88
C LEU A 70 4.76 2.79 -6.35
N ASN A 71 5.47 2.12 -7.26
CA ASN A 71 5.35 2.40 -8.69
C ASN A 71 3.92 2.11 -9.19
N ALA A 72 3.34 0.98 -8.79
CA ALA A 72 1.97 0.63 -9.14
C ALA A 72 0.95 1.62 -8.57
N LEU A 73 1.14 2.07 -7.33
CA LEU A 73 0.26 3.05 -6.68
C LEU A 73 0.33 4.40 -7.41
N GLN A 74 1.52 4.89 -7.72
CA GLN A 74 1.72 6.13 -8.49
C GLN A 74 1.04 6.07 -9.86
N ASP A 75 1.18 4.95 -10.55
CA ASP A 75 0.52 4.74 -11.85
C ASP A 75 -1.00 4.73 -11.75
N ASN A 76 -1.57 4.13 -10.69
CA ASN A 76 -3.02 4.10 -10.48
C ASN A 76 -3.58 5.45 -10.04
N ILE A 77 -2.87 6.20 -9.20
CA ILE A 77 -3.25 7.57 -8.82
C ILE A 77 -3.28 8.46 -10.07
N ARG A 78 -2.23 8.42 -10.89
CA ARG A 78 -2.20 9.19 -12.14
C ARG A 78 -3.40 8.88 -13.05
N LYS A 79 -3.70 7.59 -13.26
CA LYS A 79 -4.86 7.16 -14.05
C LYS A 79 -6.19 7.58 -13.44
N TYR A 80 -6.30 7.61 -12.12
CA TYR A 80 -7.49 8.12 -11.44
C TYR A 80 -7.65 9.62 -11.73
N GLU A 81 -6.62 10.43 -11.53
CA GLU A 81 -6.66 11.88 -11.76
C GLU A 81 -6.81 12.28 -13.24
N GLU A 82 -6.53 11.38 -14.18
CA GLU A 82 -6.86 11.58 -15.60
C GLU A 82 -8.38 11.55 -15.86
N ASN A 83 -9.14 10.87 -15.01
CA ASN A 83 -10.58 10.65 -15.17
C ASN A 83 -11.43 11.38 -14.11
N PHE A 84 -10.80 11.82 -13.02
CA PHE A 84 -11.43 12.46 -11.86
C PHE A 84 -10.68 13.73 -11.47
N GLU A 85 -11.17 14.42 -10.44
CA GLU A 85 -10.46 15.57 -9.89
C GLU A 85 -9.12 15.16 -9.28
N LYS A 86 -8.17 16.09 -9.32
CA LYS A 86 -6.86 15.90 -8.70
C LYS A 86 -7.03 15.72 -7.20
N ILE A 87 -6.26 14.81 -6.65
CA ILE A 87 -6.19 14.62 -5.21
C ILE A 87 -5.40 15.80 -4.65
N GLU A 88 -6.05 16.63 -3.83
CA GLU A 88 -5.33 17.66 -3.11
C GLU A 88 -4.46 17.00 -2.04
N GLU A 89 -3.16 17.30 -2.08
CA GLU A 89 -2.25 16.90 -1.02
C GLU A 89 -2.66 17.65 0.25
N THR A 90 -3.32 16.94 1.18
CA THR A 90 -3.53 17.49 2.52
C THR A 90 -2.17 17.60 3.18
N THR A 91 -1.71 18.84 3.44
CA THR A 91 -0.55 19.14 4.30
C THR A 91 -0.85 18.89 5.79
N GLY A 92 -1.76 17.95 6.08
CA GLY A 92 -1.95 17.42 7.43
C GLY A 92 -0.67 16.74 7.89
N PRO A 93 -0.37 16.74 9.20
CA PRO A 93 0.91 16.25 9.70
C PRO A 93 1.13 14.83 9.19
N VAL A 94 2.15 14.67 8.33
CA VAL A 94 2.80 13.39 8.14
C VAL A 94 3.29 13.05 9.54
N ALA A 95 2.59 12.13 10.22
CA ALA A 95 3.05 11.64 11.49
C ALA A 95 4.35 10.90 11.18
N ASP A 96 5.48 11.58 11.32
CA ASP A 96 6.78 10.95 11.43
C ASP A 96 6.77 10.19 12.76
N VAL A 97 6.19 8.99 12.72
CA VAL A 97 6.18 8.05 13.85
C VAL A 97 7.55 7.37 13.99
N GLY A 98 8.59 7.86 13.28
CA GLY A 98 9.96 7.34 13.31
C GLY A 98 10.76 7.73 14.56
N SER A 99 10.18 8.42 15.53
CA SER A 99 10.86 8.81 16.78
C SER A 99 10.15 8.29 18.04
N ILE A 100 9.77 7.01 18.06
CA ILE A 100 9.51 6.31 19.32
C ILE A 100 10.65 5.29 19.51
N HIS A 101 11.71 5.73 20.19
CA HIS A 101 12.67 4.82 20.82
C HIS A 101 12.00 4.11 22.00
#